data_AF-A0A658R3Z9-F1
#
_entry.id   AF-A0A658R3Z9-F1
#
_cell.length_a   1.000
_cell.length_b   1.000
_cell.length_c   1.000
_cell.angle_alpha   90.00
_cell.angle_beta   90.00
_cell.angle_gamma   90.00
#
_symmetry.space_group_name_H-M   'P 1'
#
loop_
_entity.id
_entity.type
_entity.pdbx_description
1 polymer ?
#
loop_
_entity_poly.entity_id
_entity_poly.type
_entity_poly.pdbx_seq_one_letter_code
_entity_poly.pdbx_strand_id
1 'polypeptide(L)'
;MLENNPPPLAIASRVLSPETLAALRRSPYHLAAWRIADRWALEQPEDLRALGRQGEIFVLIRLLEQQQLEHEALLDASEALREGLSPAEVFRQHGIELRL
;
A
#
# COMPACT_ATOMS: atom_id res chain seq x y z
N MET A 1 -4.79 13.90 22.02
CA MET A 1 -3.82 12.92 21.48
C MET A 1 -3.59 13.32 20.03
N LEU A 2 -2.37 13.74 19.68
CA LEU A 2 -2.10 14.44 18.43
C LEU A 2 -2.33 13.54 17.21
N GLU A 3 -3.16 14.06 16.32
CA GLU A 3 -3.62 13.52 15.05
C GLU A 3 -2.45 13.45 14.05
N ASN A 4 -1.69 12.37 14.08
CA ASN A 4 -0.60 12.12 13.12
C ASN A 4 -0.95 10.99 12.15
N ASN A 5 -2.21 10.93 11.70
CA ASN A 5 -2.52 10.12 10.52
C ASN A 5 -2.45 11.05 9.31
N PRO A 6 -1.32 11.08 8.58
CA PRO A 6 -1.22 11.93 7.41
C PRO A 6 -2.36 11.56 6.43
N PRO A 7 -2.91 12.53 5.70
CA PRO A 7 -3.97 12.23 4.75
C PRO A 7 -3.47 11.16 3.77
N PRO A 8 -4.33 10.22 3.34
CA PRO A 8 -3.90 9.15 2.44
C PRO A 8 -3.20 9.68 1.20
N LEU A 9 -2.14 9.01 0.76
CA LEU A 9 -1.21 9.41 -0.29
C LEU A 9 -0.31 10.62 0.05
N ALA A 10 -0.27 11.09 1.30
CA ALA A 10 0.57 12.23 1.67
C ALA A 10 2.07 11.97 1.46
N ILE A 11 2.55 10.76 1.76
CA ILE A 11 3.97 10.42 1.61
C ILE A 11 4.22 10.07 0.14
N ALA A 12 3.34 9.26 -0.47
CA ALA A 12 3.40 8.91 -1.88
C ALA A 12 3.40 10.15 -2.80
N SER A 13 2.74 11.23 -2.39
CA SER A 13 2.72 12.49 -3.16
C SER A 13 4.07 13.18 -3.30
N ARG A 14 5.04 12.82 -2.46
CA ARG A 14 6.42 13.35 -2.51
C ARG A 14 7.32 12.55 -3.46
N VAL A 15 6.85 11.38 -3.91
CA VAL A 15 7.64 10.42 -4.69
C VAL A 15 7.06 10.23 -6.10
N LEU A 16 5.74 10.10 -6.19
CA LEU A 16 5.03 9.85 -7.44
C LEU A 16 4.62 11.14 -8.15
N SER A 17 4.47 11.08 -9.47
CA SER A 17 4.04 12.21 -10.27
C SER A 17 2.56 12.57 -10.01
N PRO A 18 2.15 13.83 -10.26
CA PRO A 18 0.75 14.24 -10.15
C PRO A 18 -0.19 13.38 -11.01
N GLU A 19 0.25 12.94 -12.19
CA GLU A 19 -0.52 12.09 -13.11
C GLU A 19 -0.77 10.72 -12.50
N THR A 20 0.26 10.11 -11.88
CA THR A 20 0.15 8.82 -11.20
C THR A 20 -0.79 8.92 -9.99
N LEU A 21 -0.67 9.98 -9.20
CA LEU A 21 -1.57 10.24 -8.07
C LEU A 21 -3.02 10.45 -8.52
N ALA A 22 -3.23 11.15 -9.65
CA ALA A 22 -4.56 11.32 -10.23
C ALA A 22 -5.13 10.00 -10.76
N ALA A 23 -4.31 9.11 -11.31
CA ALA A 23 -4.72 7.77 -11.71
C ALA A 23 -5.13 6.93 -10.48
N LEU A 24 -4.30 6.90 -9.44
CA LEU A 24 -4.59 6.21 -8.17
C LEU A 24 -5.89 6.66 -7.51
N ARG A 25 -6.24 7.96 -7.62
CA ARG A 25 -7.48 8.52 -7.07
C ARG A 25 -8.73 8.22 -7.91
N ARG A 26 -8.57 7.97 -9.22
CA ARG A 26 -9.69 7.70 -10.15
C ARG A 26 -10.01 6.22 -10.28
N SER A 27 -9.01 5.36 -10.08
CA SER A 27 -9.15 3.91 -10.10
C SER A 27 -9.85 3.39 -8.85
N PRO A 28 -10.42 2.16 -8.87
CA PRO A 28 -11.19 1.59 -7.76
C PRO A 28 -10.30 1.12 -6.58
N TYR A 29 -9.26 1.88 -6.26
CA TYR A 29 -8.40 1.60 -5.12
C TYR A 29 -9.08 2.02 -3.82
N HIS A 30 -9.02 1.15 -2.83
CA HIS A 30 -9.51 1.45 -1.50
C HIS A 30 -8.45 2.21 -0.70
N LEU A 31 -8.86 2.73 0.46
CA LEU A 31 -7.97 3.33 1.45
C LEU A 31 -6.76 2.44 1.81
N ALA A 32 -6.93 1.11 1.71
CA ALA A 32 -5.85 0.14 1.90
C ALA A 32 -4.72 0.31 0.87
N ALA A 33 -5.03 0.36 -0.43
CA ALA A 33 -4.03 0.59 -1.46
C ALA A 33 -3.30 1.92 -1.30
N TRP A 34 -3.99 2.98 -0.91
CA TRP A 34 -3.32 4.27 -0.66
C TRP A 34 -2.34 4.21 0.51
N ARG A 35 -2.65 3.44 1.56
CA ARG A 35 -1.73 3.19 2.67
C ARG A 35 -0.54 2.32 2.26
N ILE A 36 -0.73 1.35 1.37
CA ILE A 36 0.36 0.57 0.78
C ILE A 36 1.31 1.51 0.00
N ALA A 37 0.76 2.40 -0.83
CA ALA A 37 1.57 3.36 -1.57
C ALA A 37 2.35 4.32 -0.66
N ASP A 38 1.73 4.80 0.43
CA ASP A 38 2.43 5.61 1.44
C ASP A 38 3.54 4.81 2.15
N ARG A 39 3.30 3.52 2.45
CA ARG A 39 4.29 2.63 3.06
C ARG A 39 5.49 2.41 2.12
N TRP A 40 5.26 2.13 0.85
CA TRP A 40 6.33 2.03 -0.15
C TRP A 40 7.10 3.34 -0.31
N ALA A 41 6.40 4.48 -0.31
CA ALA A 41 7.05 5.78 -0.39
C ALA A 41 7.90 6.11 0.85
N LEU A 42 7.55 5.55 2.01
CA LEU A 42 8.30 5.70 3.24
C LEU A 42 9.52 4.77 3.29
N GLU A 43 9.34 3.49 2.93
CA GLU A 43 10.36 2.45 3.09
C GLU A 43 11.33 2.38 1.89
N GLN A 44 10.83 2.56 0.66
CA GLN A 44 11.60 2.45 -0.59
C GLN A 44 11.20 3.54 -1.60
N PRO A 45 11.43 4.82 -1.29
CA PRO A 45 11.05 5.93 -2.17
C PRO A 45 11.71 5.85 -3.55
N GLU A 46 12.94 5.35 -3.65
CA GLU A 46 13.66 5.28 -4.93
C GLU A 46 13.10 4.19 -5.85
N ASP A 47 12.73 3.03 -5.30
CA ASP A 47 12.11 1.93 -6.06
C ASP A 47 10.72 2.35 -6.55
N LEU A 48 9.94 3.02 -5.70
CA LEU A 48 8.63 3.54 -6.08
C LEU A 48 8.75 4.63 -7.15
N ARG A 49 9.77 5.50 -7.07
CA ARG A 49 10.06 6.49 -8.11
C ARG A 49 10.51 5.84 -9.41
N ALA A 50 11.30 4.77 -9.34
CA ALA A 50 11.73 4.03 -10.53
C ALA A 50 10.55 3.35 -11.22
N LEU A 51 9.64 2.74 -10.44
CA LEU A 51 8.41 2.15 -10.96
C LEU A 51 7.50 3.21 -11.59
N GLY A 52 7.31 4.36 -10.93
CA GLY A 52 6.55 5.47 -11.48
C GLY A 52 7.11 6.03 -12.78
N ARG A 53 8.44 6.00 -12.97
CA ARG A 53 9.10 6.41 -14.23
C ARG A 53 8.87 5.45 -15.38
N GLN A 54 8.49 4.19 -15.11
CA GLN A 54 8.10 3.24 -16.16
C GLN A 54 6.69 3.53 -16.71
N GLY A 55 5.90 4.33 -15.99
CA GLY A 55 4.55 4.74 -16.34
C GLY A 55 3.56 4.48 -15.21
N GLU A 56 2.47 5.24 -15.16
CA GLU A 56 1.52 5.15 -14.05
C GLU A 56 0.91 3.75 -13.92
N ILE A 57 0.67 3.07 -15.05
CA ILE A 57 0.03 1.75 -15.07
C ILE A 57 0.82 0.69 -14.30
N PHE A 58 2.15 0.78 -14.28
CA PHE A 58 3.00 -0.16 -13.54
C PHE A 58 2.82 0.01 -12.02
N VAL A 59 2.69 1.26 -11.55
CA VAL A 59 2.38 1.55 -10.15
C VAL A 59 0.99 1.00 -9.80
N LEU A 60 -0.01 1.22 -10.66
CA LEU A 60 -1.37 0.74 -10.45
C LEU A 60 -1.42 -0.80 -10.36
N ILE A 61 -0.83 -1.50 -11.33
CA ILE A 61 -0.81 -2.97 -11.36
C ILE A 61 -0.15 -3.52 -10.09
N ARG A 62 1.06 -3.04 -9.77
CA ARG A 62 1.80 -3.54 -8.61
C ARG A 62 1.05 -3.29 -7.31
N LEU A 63 0.42 -2.11 -7.18
CA LEU A 63 -0.37 -1.77 -6.01
C LEU A 63 -1.62 -2.65 -5.88
N LEU A 64 -2.26 -3.00 -7.00
CA LEU A 64 -3.41 -3.90 -7.00
C LEU A 64 -3.02 -5.31 -6.57
N GLU A 65 -1.91 -5.84 -7.09
CA GLU A 65 -1.36 -7.14 -6.68
C GLU A 65 -1.10 -7.18 -5.17
N GLN A 66 -0.43 -6.15 -4.64
CA GLN A 66 -0.15 -6.06 -3.21
C GLN A 66 -1.42 -5.95 -2.37
N GLN A 67 -2.40 -5.14 -2.81
CA GLN A 67 -3.68 -5.02 -2.12
C GLN A 67 -4.40 -6.37 -2.06
N GLN A 68 -4.42 -7.12 -3.16
CA GLN A 68 -5.08 -8.42 -3.21
C GLN A 68 -4.40 -9.43 -2.28
N LEU A 69 -3.07 -9.48 -2.31
CA LEU A 69 -2.27 -10.38 -1.48
C LEU A 69 -2.41 -10.09 0.02
N GLU A 70 -2.38 -8.82 0.42
CA GLU A 70 -2.65 -8.43 1.81
C GLU A 70 -4.11 -8.71 2.22
N HIS A 71 -5.07 -8.49 1.32
CA HIS A 71 -6.48 -8.73 1.62
C HIS A 71 -6.76 -10.22 1.85
N GLU A 72 -6.24 -11.10 1.00
CA GLU A 72 -6.39 -12.55 1.11
C GLU A 72 -5.82 -13.07 2.43
N ALA A 73 -4.61 -12.67 2.81
CA ALA A 73 -4.03 -13.10 4.09
C ALA A 73 -4.85 -12.63 5.30
N LEU A 74 -5.42 -11.42 5.26
CA LEU A 74 -6.29 -10.95 6.35
C LEU A 74 -7.63 -11.68 6.41
N LEU A 75 -8.17 -12.09 5.26
CA LEU A 75 -9.38 -12.92 5.21
C LEU A 75 -9.11 -14.30 5.81
N ASP A 76 -8.02 -14.94 5.42
CA ASP A 76 -7.61 -16.26 5.91
C ASP A 76 -7.33 -16.22 7.42
N ALA A 77 -6.73 -15.14 7.93
CA ALA A 77 -6.43 -14.96 9.34
C ALA A 77 -7.55 -14.26 10.14
N SER A 78 -8.78 -14.19 9.61
CA SER A 78 -9.87 -13.39 10.21
C SER A 78 -10.20 -13.80 11.65
N GLU A 79 -10.13 -15.08 12.00
CA GLU A 79 -10.32 -15.57 13.38
C GLU A 79 -9.16 -15.14 14.29
N ALA A 80 -7.91 -15.31 13.85
CA ALA A 80 -6.73 -14.89 14.61
C ALA A 80 -6.70 -13.37 14.85
N LEU A 81 -7.12 -12.56 13.86
CA LEU A 81 -7.28 -11.11 14.03
C LEU A 81 -8.31 -10.79 15.14
N ARG A 82 -9.39 -11.56 15.26
CA ARG A 82 -10.40 -11.38 16.32
C ARG A 82 -9.88 -11.79 17.70
N GLU A 83 -8.93 -12.71 17.74
CA GLU A 83 -8.23 -13.13 18.97
C GLU A 83 -7.11 -12.15 19.38
N GLY A 84 -6.88 -11.10 18.59
CA GLY A 84 -5.98 -10.01 18.92
C GLY A 84 -4.66 -10.01 18.16
N LEU A 85 -4.48 -10.89 17.18
CA LEU A 85 -3.33 -10.85 16.29
C LEU A 85 -3.37 -9.56 15.45
N SER A 86 -2.23 -8.89 15.29
CA SER A 86 -2.16 -7.68 14.48
C SER A 86 -2.03 -8.02 12.98
N PRO A 87 -2.52 -7.15 12.07
CA PRO A 87 -2.32 -7.31 10.64
C PRO A 87 -0.86 -7.51 10.23
N ALA A 88 0.08 -6.80 10.89
CA ALA A 88 1.51 -6.94 10.62
C ALA A 88 2.06 -8.33 10.98
N GLU A 89 1.53 -8.95 12.04
CA GLU A 89 1.88 -10.32 12.41
C GLU A 89 1.30 -11.33 11.44
N VAL A 90 0.06 -11.13 10.98
CA VAL A 90 -0.56 -11.95 9.92
C VAL A 90 0.30 -11.92 8.66
N PHE A 91 0.67 -10.72 8.17
CA PHE A 91 1.51 -10.60 6.98
C PHE A 91 2.84 -11.32 7.14
N ARG A 92 3.48 -11.22 8.31
CA ARG A 92 4.72 -11.94 8.59
C ARG A 92 4.54 -13.46 8.59
N GLN A 93 3.45 -13.98 9.16
CA GLN A 93 3.15 -15.41 9.18
C GLN A 93 2.89 -15.97 7.79
N HIS A 94 2.24 -15.18 6.93
CA HIS A 94 1.97 -15.52 5.53
C HIS A 94 3.17 -15.28 4.60
N GLY A 95 4.31 -14.80 5.12
CA GLY A 95 5.51 -14.51 4.31
C GLY A 95 5.31 -13.38 3.31
N ILE A 96 4.37 -12.47 3.58
CA ILE A 96 4.07 -11.33 2.72
C ILE A 96 5.15 -10.27 2.88
N GLU A 97 5.82 -9.95 1.78
CA GLU A 97 6.70 -8.78 1.71
C GLU A 97 5.84 -7.53 1.58
N LEU A 98 6.07 -6.57 2.48
CA LEU A 98 5.33 -5.30 2.54
C LEU A 98 6.05 -4.19 1.78
N ARG A 99 7.32 -4.43 1.46
CA ARG A 99 8.19 -3.65 0.60
C ARG A 99 7.86 -3.86 -0.87
N LEU A 100 8.17 -2.84 -1.67
CA LEU A 100 8.02 -2.85 -3.12
C LEU A 100 9.10 -3.71 -3.78
#